data_AF-A0A3C1KH82-F1
#
_entry.id   AF-A0A3C1KH82-F1
#
_cell.length_a   1.000
_cell.length_b   1.000
_cell.length_c   1.000
_cell.angle_alpha   90.00
_cell.angle_beta   90.00
_cell.angle_gamma   90.00
#
_symmetry.space_group_name_H-M   'P 1'
#
loop_
_entity.id
_entity.type
_entity.pdbx_description
1 polymer ?
#
loop_
_entity_poly.entity_id
_entity_poly.type
_entity_poly.pdbx_seq_one_letter_code
_entity_poly.pdbx_strand_id
1 'polypeptide(L)' 'MSDLQWDELDSRAVDAARVLAADAVERVGNGHPGTAMSLARVAYLLYQRVLRHDP' A
#
# COMPACT_ATOMS: atom_id res chain seq x y z
N MET A 1 5.25 -0.65 23.50
CA MET A 1 4.82 -0.76 22.09
C MET A 1 3.77 0.32 21.87
N SER A 2 3.97 1.24 20.93
CA SER A 2 2.90 2.15 20.55
C SER A 2 1.77 1.33 19.96
N ASP A 3 0.54 1.60 20.37
CA ASP A 3 -0.62 0.91 19.84
C ASP A 3 -0.78 1.29 18.35
N LEU A 4 -0.84 0.30 17.46
CA LEU A 4 -1.04 0.53 16.03
C LEU A 4 -2.51 0.82 15.79
N GLN A 5 -2.90 2.07 16.00
CA GLN A 5 -4.25 2.54 15.73
C GLN A 5 -4.49 2.56 14.21
N TRP A 6 -5.65 2.06 13.80
CA TRP A 6 -6.07 1.98 12.41
C TRP A 6 -7.30 2.86 12.21
N ASP A 7 -7.23 3.82 11.31
CA ASP A 7 -8.33 4.72 11.00
C ASP A 7 -8.81 4.66 9.54
N GLU A 8 -9.75 5.54 9.20
CA GLU A 8 -10.30 5.62 7.85
C GLU A 8 -9.26 6.09 6.82
N LEU A 9 -8.32 6.96 7.23
CA LEU A 9 -7.28 7.45 6.34
C LEU A 9 -6.28 6.34 6.00
N ASP A 10 -5.89 5.52 6.99
CA ASP A 10 -5.07 4.33 6.74
C ASP A 10 -5.74 3.38 5.73
N SER A 11 -7.07 3.22 5.84
CA SER A 11 -7.86 2.39 4.92
C SER A 11 -7.82 2.94 3.49
N ARG A 12 -8.09 4.24 3.33
CA ARG A 12 -8.06 4.92 2.03
C ARG A 12 -6.67 4.90 1.40
N ALA A 13 -5.61 5.02 2.20
CA ALA A 13 -4.24 4.97 1.71
C ALA A 13 -3.87 3.59 1.15
N VAL A 14 -4.28 2.51 1.82
CA VAL A 14 -4.11 1.15 1.31
C VAL A 14 -4.91 0.93 0.03
N ASP A 15 -6.16 1.40 -0.03
CA ASP A 15 -6.99 1.28 -1.23
C ASP A 15 -6.42 2.08 -2.39
N ALA A 16 -5.89 3.28 -2.14
CA ALA A 16 -5.18 4.06 -3.14
C ALA A 16 -3.97 3.29 -3.70
N ALA A 17 -3.16 2.66 -2.84
CA ALA A 17 -2.03 1.85 -3.29
C ALA A 17 -2.47 0.64 -4.14
N ARG A 18 -3.59 -0.01 -3.80
CA ARG A 18 -4.16 -1.11 -4.61
C ARG A 18 -4.60 -0.63 -5.99
N VAL A 19 -5.33 0.48 -6.04
CA VAL A 19 -5.86 1.02 -7.29
C VAL A 19 -4.72 1.52 -8.18
N LEU A 20 -3.72 2.20 -7.62
CA LEU A 20 -2.53 2.62 -8.37
C LEU A 20 -1.76 1.43 -8.94
N ALA A 21 -1.63 0.33 -8.19
CA ALA A 21 -1.00 -0.88 -8.69
C ALA A 21 -1.79 -1.53 -9.84
N ALA A 22 -3.12 -1.60 -9.70
CA ALA A 22 -3.99 -2.14 -10.75
C ALA A 22 -3.94 -1.28 -12.02
N ASP A 23 -4.11 0.04 -11.88
CA ASP A 23 -4.13 0.99 -12.99
C ASP A 23 -2.78 1.02 -13.73
N ALA A 24 -1.66 1.01 -13.01
CA ALA A 24 -0.33 1.02 -13.63
C ALA A 24 -0.08 -0.20 -14.52
N VAL A 25 -0.51 -1.39 -14.08
CA VAL A 25 -0.40 -2.64 -14.85
C VAL A 25 -1.36 -2.62 -16.04
N GLU A 26 -2.61 -2.22 -15.83
CA GLU A 26 -3.63 -2.18 -16.88
C GLU A 26 -3.20 -1.23 -18.00
N ARG A 27 -2.70 -0.03 -17.65
CA ARG A 27 -2.24 0.98 -18.60
C ARG A 27 -1.14 0.48 -19.56
N VAL A 28 -0.22 -0.36 -19.08
CA VAL A 28 0.86 -0.93 -19.92
C VAL A 28 0.50 -2.29 -20.52
N GLY A 29 -0.67 -2.84 -20.15
CA GLY A 29 -1.22 -4.10 -20.65
C GLY A 29 -0.51 -5.36 -20.14
N ASN A 30 0.40 -5.24 -19.17
CA ASN A 30 1.12 -6.38 -18.57
C ASN A 30 1.74 -6.04 -17.21
N GLY A 31 1.94 -7.05 -16.35
CA GLY A 31 2.56 -6.90 -15.02
C GLY A 31 1.96 -7.82 -13.95
N HIS A 32 2.29 -7.56 -12.68
CA HIS A 32 1.90 -8.41 -11.54
C HIS A 32 1.13 -7.63 -10.46
N PRO A 33 -0.14 -7.28 -10.69
CA PRO A 33 -0.91 -6.45 -9.77
C PRO A 33 -1.32 -7.22 -8.50
N GLY A 34 -1.51 -8.55 -8.60
CA GLY A 34 -2.06 -9.37 -7.52
C GLY A 34 -1.26 -9.33 -6.21
N THR A 35 0.06 -9.52 -6.28
CA THR A 35 0.93 -9.45 -5.09
C THR A 35 1.01 -8.04 -4.52
N ALA A 36 1.06 -7.01 -5.39
CA ALA A 36 1.09 -5.62 -4.95
C ALA A 36 -0.19 -5.25 -4.18
N MET A 37 -1.36 -5.63 -4.70
CA MET A 37 -2.65 -5.35 -4.07
C MET A 37 -2.85 -6.11 -2.75
N SER A 38 -2.44 -7.39 -2.69
CA SER A 38 -2.59 -8.21 -1.48
C SER A 38 -1.66 -7.75 -0.35
N LEU A 39 -0.45 -7.30 -0.69
CA LEU A 39 0.54 -6.80 0.26
C LEU A 39 0.44 -5.30 0.55
N ALA A 40 -0.50 -4.57 -0.07
CA ALA A 40 -0.63 -3.12 0.11
C ALA A 40 -0.71 -2.69 1.58
N ARG A 41 -1.42 -3.46 2.44
CA ARG A 41 -1.49 -3.17 3.89
C ARG A 41 -0.16 -3.39 4.61
N VAL A 42 0.60 -4.41 4.23
CA VAL A 42 1.93 -4.69 4.80
C VAL A 42 2.91 -3.58 4.37
N ALA A 43 2.90 -3.20 3.10
CA ALA A 43 3.70 -2.11 2.59
C ALA A 43 3.37 -0.80 3.32
N TYR A 44 2.09 -0.49 3.50
CA TYR A 44 1.64 0.68 4.25
C TYR A 44 2.19 0.69 5.68
N LEU A 45 2.05 -0.42 6.42
CA LEU A 45 2.58 -0.53 7.78
C LEU A 45 4.09 -0.28 7.82
N LEU A 46 4.84 -0.92 6.92
CA LEU A 46 6.29 -0.79 6.87
C LEU A 46 6.70 0.67 6.63
N TYR A 47 6.23 1.27 5.55
CA TYR A 47 6.64 2.62 5.18
C TYR A 47 6.13 3.68 6.17
N GLN A 48 4.88 3.57 6.66
CA GLN A 48 4.31 4.64 7.46
C GLN A 48 4.63 4.54 8.95
N ARG A 49 4.95 3.35 9.48
CA ARG A 49 5.04 3.14 10.93
C ARG A 49 6.34 2.46 11.40
N VAL A 50 7.05 1.75 10.53
CA VAL A 50 8.19 0.91 10.95
C VAL A 50 9.53 1.38 10.38
N LEU A 51 9.57 1.74 9.09
CA LEU A 51 10.80 2.08 8.40
C LEU A 51 11.27 3.47 8.82
N ARG A 52 12.50 3.54 9.35
CA ARG A 52 13.25 4.79 9.43
C ARG A 52 13.90 5.04 8.07
N HIS A 53 13.36 5.97 7.31
CA HIS A 53 13.82 6.28 5.96
C HIS A 53 13.74 7.80 5.71
N ASP A 54 14.49 8.26 4.72
CA ASP A 54 14.44 9.63 4.19
C ASP A 54 13.83 9.52 2.78
N PRO A 55 12.58 9.97 2.56
CA PRO A 55 11.86 9.83 1.29
C PRO A 55 12.55 10.53 0.12
#